data_AF-A0A1T4ZKA7-F1
#
_entry.id   AF-A0A1T4ZKA7-F1
#
_cell.length_a   1.000
_cell.length_b   1.000
_cell.length_c   1.000
_cell.angle_alpha   90.00
_cell.angle_beta   90.00
_cell.angle_gamma   90.00
#
_symmetry.space_group_name_H-M   'P 1'
#
loop_
_entity.id
_entity.type
_entity.pdbx_description
1 polymer ?
#
loop_
_entity_poly.entity_id
_entity_poly.type
_entity_poly.pdbx_seq_one_letter_code
_entity_poly.pdbx_strand_id
1 'polypeptide(L)'
;MQSIKGIVRNGVIYPIQPISYPDNYPVIITFLESEKQEQLVDISSEEYETGWDTLELALNENAVDTGIRDLAHQHDHYLYGKQKQDE
;
A
#
# COMPACT_ATOMS: atom_id res chain seq x y z
N MET A 1 -6.88 -24.23 -8.88
CA MET A 1 -6.33 -23.19 -9.78
C MET A 1 -4.83 -23.44 -9.87
N GLN A 2 -4.29 -23.74 -11.06
CA GLN A 2 -2.86 -24.02 -11.23
C GLN A 2 -2.20 -22.81 -11.90
N SER A 3 -1.18 -22.25 -11.28
CA SER A 3 -0.40 -21.14 -11.85
C SER A 3 0.80 -21.70 -12.60
N ILE A 4 0.93 -21.33 -13.89
CA ILE A 4 2.04 -21.72 -14.75
C ILE A 4 2.99 -20.54 -14.86
N LYS A 5 4.27 -20.75 -14.54
CA LYS A 5 5.31 -19.73 -14.70
C LYS A 5 5.93 -19.83 -16.09
N GLY A 6 6.20 -18.69 -16.71
CA GLY A 6 6.78 -18.61 -18.04
C GLY A 6 7.65 -17.38 -18.21
N ILE A 7 8.42 -17.35 -19.30
CA ILE A 7 9.25 -16.22 -19.71
C ILE A 7 8.69 -15.65 -20.99
N VAL A 8 8.53 -14.33 -21.05
CA VAL A 8 8.11 -13.62 -22.26
C VAL A 8 9.31 -13.43 -23.19
N ARG A 9 9.21 -13.90 -24.43
CA ARG A 9 10.18 -13.63 -25.50
C ARG A 9 9.43 -13.35 -26.79
N ASN A 10 9.72 -12.20 -27.41
CA ASN A 10 9.09 -11.78 -28.67
C ASN A 10 7.55 -11.83 -28.64
N GLY A 11 6.94 -11.44 -27.51
CA GLY A 11 5.48 -11.46 -27.34
C GLY A 11 4.86 -12.84 -27.08
N VAL A 12 5.67 -13.91 -27.00
CA VAL A 12 5.21 -15.27 -26.68
C VAL A 12 5.67 -15.66 -25.28
N ILE A 13 4.76 -16.23 -24.49
CA ILE A 13 5.07 -16.76 -23.14
C ILE A 13 5.51 -18.22 -23.29
N TYR A 14 6.75 -18.50 -22.90
CA TYR A 14 7.29 -19.87 -22.88
C TYR A 14 7.21 -20.41 -21.45
N PRO A 15 6.41 -21.46 -21.19
CA PRO A 15 6.35 -22.12 -19.90
C PRO A 15 7.73 -22.63 -19.46
N ILE A 16 8.07 -22.45 -18.19
CA ILE A 16 9.31 -22.99 -17.61
C ILE A 16 9.22 -24.51 -17.44
N GLN A 17 7.99 -25.02 -17.29
CA GLN A 17 7.69 -26.44 -17.14
C GLN A 17 6.78 -26.89 -18.29
N PRO A 18 6.91 -28.14 -18.78
CA PRO A 18 5.98 -28.70 -19.74
C PRO A 18 4.53 -28.62 -19.23
N ILE A 19 3.61 -28.26 -20.12
CA ILE A 19 2.18 -28.19 -19.83
C ILE A 19 1.42 -29.03 -20.84
N SER A 20 0.33 -29.67 -20.39
CA SER A 20 -0.52 -30.51 -21.23
C SER A 20 -1.92 -29.93 -21.24
N TYR A 21 -2.16 -28.96 -22.12
CA TYR A 21 -3.46 -28.36 -22.37
C TYR A 21 -3.78 -28.43 -23.87
N PRO A 22 -5.07 -28.51 -24.26
CA PRO A 22 -5.47 -28.44 -25.65
C PRO A 22 -5.08 -27.10 -26.31
N ASP A 23 -4.97 -27.11 -27.63
CA ASP A 23 -4.83 -25.88 -28.40
C ASP A 23 -6.02 -24.93 -28.14
N ASN A 24 -5.76 -23.63 -28.10
CA ASN A 24 -6.75 -22.57 -27.82
C ASN A 24 -7.41 -22.64 -26.44
N TYR A 25 -6.77 -23.27 -25.44
CA TYR A 25 -7.26 -23.24 -24.08
C TYR A 25 -7.21 -21.81 -23.49
N PRO A 26 -8.32 -21.26 -22.96
CA PRO A 26 -8.36 -19.90 -22.44
C PRO A 26 -7.52 -19.79 -21.15
N VAL A 27 -6.74 -18.70 -21.05
CA VAL A 27 -5.85 -18.45 -19.90
C VAL A 27 -5.95 -17.01 -19.43
N ILE A 28 -5.61 -16.79 -18.17
CA ILE A 28 -5.40 -15.46 -17.58
C ILE A 28 -3.89 -15.28 -17.42
N ILE A 29 -3.35 -14.17 -17.92
CA ILE A 29 -1.92 -13.85 -17.83
C ILE A 29 -1.74 -12.82 -16.73
N THR A 30 -0.97 -13.18 -15.71
CA THR A 30 -0.53 -12.26 -14.64
C THR A 30 0.96 -11.98 -14.83
N PHE A 31 1.31 -10.70 -15.01
CA PHE A 31 2.70 -10.28 -14.94
C PHE A 31 3.07 -10.10 -13.49
N LEU A 32 4.10 -10.83 -13.06
CA LEU A 32 4.75 -10.54 -11.79
C LEU A 32 5.57 -9.27 -12.04
N GLU A 33 5.20 -8.17 -11.36
CA GLU A 33 6.16 -7.10 -11.19
C GLU A 33 7.42 -7.75 -10.62
N SER A 34 8.53 -7.59 -11.33
CA SER A 34 9.81 -7.70 -10.64
C SER A 34 9.68 -6.71 -9.50
N GLU A 35 10.14 -7.07 -8.31
CA GLU A 35 10.57 -6.05 -7.37
C GLU A 35 11.60 -5.23 -8.16
N LYS A 36 11.13 -4.19 -8.87
CA LYS A 36 11.87 -2.95 -8.89
C LYS A 36 12.10 -2.78 -7.41
N GLN A 37 13.35 -2.95 -7.01
CA GLN A 37 13.85 -2.11 -5.96
C GLN A 37 13.45 -0.71 -6.41
N GLU A 38 12.25 -0.28 -6.01
CA GLU A 38 12.04 1.10 -5.64
C GLU A 38 13.27 1.34 -4.81
N GLN A 39 14.20 2.09 -5.38
CA GLN A 39 15.24 2.67 -4.59
C GLN A 39 14.44 3.42 -3.54
N LEU A 40 14.26 2.79 -2.38
CA LEU A 40 13.92 3.49 -1.16
C LEU A 40 15.04 4.52 -1.13
N VAL A 41 14.71 5.72 -1.59
CA VAL A 41 15.58 6.87 -1.44
C VAL A 41 15.74 6.90 0.06
N ASP A 42 16.93 6.55 0.53
CA ASP A 42 17.23 6.49 1.95
C ASP A 42 17.21 7.95 2.39
N ILE A 43 16.01 8.42 2.74
CA ILE A 43 15.80 9.77 3.23
C ILE A 43 16.61 9.82 4.51
N SER A 44 17.59 10.72 4.57
CA SER A 44 18.38 10.84 5.79
C SER A 44 17.44 11.12 6.96
N SER A 45 17.78 10.65 8.16
CA SER A 45 16.96 10.92 9.35
C SER A 45 16.71 12.41 9.54
N GLU A 46 17.66 13.27 9.13
CA GLU A 46 17.53 14.73 9.17
C GLU A 46 16.50 15.26 8.16
N GLU A 47 16.47 14.73 6.93
CA GLU A 47 15.46 15.08 5.92
C GLU A 47 14.06 14.56 6.29
N TYR A 48 13.98 13.44 7.00
CA TYR A 48 12.71 12.90 7.50
C TYR A 48 12.12 13.78 8.60
N GLU A 49 12.91 14.12 9.63
CA GLU A 49 12.47 14.98 10.74
C GLU A 49 12.08 16.38 10.24
N THR A 50 12.88 17.00 9.36
CA THR A 50 12.56 18.31 8.77
C THR A 50 11.28 18.31 7.93
N GLY A 51 10.94 17.17 7.31
CA GLY A 51 9.65 17.00 6.63
C GLY A 51 8.46 17.04 7.58
N TRP A 52 8.58 16.42 8.76
CA TRP A 52 7.55 16.46 9.80
C TRP A 52 7.40 17.85 10.42
N ASP A 53 8.51 18.53 10.70
CA ASP A 53 8.49 19.91 11.20
C ASP A 53 7.74 20.85 10.24
N THR A 54 7.99 20.69 8.94
CA THR A 54 7.33 21.48 7.88
C THR A 54 5.82 21.18 7.84
N LEU A 55 5.45 19.91 7.97
CA LEU A 55 4.04 19.51 8.00
C LEU A 55 3.33 20.03 9.25
N GLU A 56 3.95 19.93 10.42
CA GLU A 56 3.39 20.43 11.68
C GLU A 56 3.16 21.95 11.63
N LEU A 57 4.13 22.69 11.09
CA LEU A 57 3.99 24.14 10.90
C LEU A 57 2.82 24.47 9.96
N ALA A 58 2.70 23.77 8.83
CA ALA A 58 1.58 23.96 7.91
C ALA A 58 0.22 23.62 8.54
N LEU A 59 0.14 22.54 9.32
CA LEU A 59 -1.07 22.17 10.04
C LEU A 59 -1.44 23.25 11.06
N ASN A 60 -0.48 23.75 11.84
CA ASN A 60 -0.71 24.79 12.84
C ASN A 60 -1.15 26.12 12.23
N GLU A 61 -0.57 26.53 11.09
CA GLU A 61 -0.95 27.76 10.40
C GLU A 61 -2.36 27.69 9.80
N ASN A 62 -2.80 26.50 9.39
CA ASN A 62 -4.09 26.29 8.73
C ASN A 62 -5.16 25.71 9.66
N ALA A 63 -4.80 25.39 10.91
CA ALA A 63 -5.73 24.87 11.90
C ALA A 63 -6.76 25.95 12.27
N VAL A 64 -8.02 25.60 12.11
CA VAL A 64 -9.14 26.42 12.59
C VAL A 64 -9.50 25.93 13.99
N ASP A 65 -9.37 26.79 15.00
CA ASP A 65 -9.92 26.51 16.32
C ASP A 65 -11.45 26.52 16.24
N THR A 66 -12.04 25.33 16.27
CA THR A 66 -13.49 25.14 16.22
C THR A 66 -14.12 25.06 17.62
N GLY A 67 -13.30 25.05 18.69
CA GLY A 67 -13.76 24.76 20.05
C GLY A 67 -14.21 23.30 20.28
N ILE A 68 -14.12 22.44 19.26
CA ILE A 68 -14.44 21.01 19.36
C ILE A 68 -13.17 20.29 19.82
N ARG A 69 -13.25 19.60 20.97
CA ARG A 69 -12.13 18.82 21.50
C ARG A 69 -11.92 17.56 20.67
N ASP A 70 -10.69 17.09 20.59
CA ASP A 70 -10.36 15.83 19.94
C ASP A 70 -11.06 14.65 20.65
N LEU A 71 -11.82 13.87 19.88
CA LEU A 71 -12.54 12.68 20.33
C LEU A 71 -11.84 11.39 19.87
N ALA A 72 -10.56 11.43 19.48
CA ALA A 72 -9.81 10.26 19.05
C ALA A 72 -9.81 9.12 20.10
N HIS A 73 -9.86 9.46 21.38
CA HIS A 73 -10.01 8.49 22.48
C HIS A 73 -11.35 7.72 22.45
N GLN A 74 -12.37 8.23 21.76
CA GLN A 74 -13.65 7.54 21.53
C GLN A 74 -13.61 6.60 20.32
N HIS A 75 -12.54 6.56 19.52
CA HIS A 75 -12.48 5.65 18.37
C HIS A 75 -12.58 4.17 18.79
N ASP A 76 -12.06 3.84 19.97
CA ASP A 76 -12.15 2.51 20.54
C ASP A 76 -13.59 2.03 20.78
N HIS A 77 -14.54 2.95 21.01
CA HIS A 77 -15.97 2.63 21.11
C HIS A 77 -16.49 2.09 19.77
N TYR A 78 -16.14 2.74 18.66
CA TYR A 78 -16.60 2.35 17.31
C TYR A 78 -15.83 1.17 16.74
N LEU A 79 -14.52 1.05 17.04
CA LEU A 79 -13.66 -0.02 16.54
C LEU A 79 -13.84 -1.33 17.31
N TYR A 80 -14.00 -1.26 18.63
CA TYR A 80 -13.96 -2.42 19.51
C TYR A 80 -15.21 -2.60 20.39
N GLY A 81 -16.22 -1.74 20.24
CA GLY A 81 -17.44 -1.82 21.04
C GLY A 81 -17.22 -1.54 22.53
N LYS A 82 -16.11 -0.88 22.91
CA LYS A 82 -15.87 -0.46 24.30
C LYS A 82 -16.95 0.53 24.72
N GLN A 83 -17.25 0.64 26.02
CA GLN A 83 -18.18 1.67 26.47
C GLN A 83 -17.68 3.06 26.10
N LYS A 84 -18.60 3.92 25.64
CA LYS A 84 -18.30 5.30 25.36
C LYS A 84 -17.85 5.96 26.66
N GLN A 85 -16.69 6.60 26.62
CA GLN A 85 -16.19 7.40 27.74
C GLN A 85 -16.83 8.78 27.61
N ASP A 86 -17.69 9.12 28.57
CA ASP A 86 -18.26 10.44 28.71
C ASP A 86 -17.28 11.30 29.54
N GLU A 87 -16.65 12.28 28.90
CA GLU A 87 -16.15 13.50 29.57
C GLU A 87 -17.21 14.60 29.49
#